data_AF-A0ABD2Y9X1-F1
#
_entry.id   AF-A0ABD2Y9X1-F1
#
_cell.length_a   1.000
_cell.length_b   1.000
_cell.length_c   1.000
_cell.angle_alpha   90.00
_cell.angle_beta   90.00
_cell.angle_gamma   90.00
#
_symmetry.space_group_name_H-M   'P 1'
#
loop_
_entity.id
_entity.type
_entity.pdbx_description
1 polymer ?
#
loop_
_entity_poly.entity_id
_entity_poly.type
_entity_poly.pdbx_seq_one_letter_code
_entity_poly.pdbx_strand_id
1 'polypeptide(L)'
;MNPVHKMIPVLIHNGRPICESLVNIDEVWNDNSPLLPSDPFNRSHAKFWADYINKKIYILATKLWKTKGEAHAEAKKELISSFKLLEAELGDKPYFGGKTFGIPDIALIPFYSWFYTLEKFGNLSMNDEFPKLVTWGERCMKRESVSTSLPNQYETHDFILGLRKKLGIID
;
A
#
# COMPACT_ATOMS: atom_id res chain seq x y z
N MET A 1 -9.29 7.12 20.83
CA MET A 1 -10.27 7.46 19.79
C MET A 1 -9.72 8.59 18.91
N ASN A 2 -10.06 8.62 17.62
CA ASN A 2 -9.70 9.68 16.67
C ASN A 2 -10.88 10.64 16.46
N PRO A 3 -11.02 11.71 17.27
CA PRO A 3 -12.15 12.63 17.15
C PRO A 3 -12.08 13.52 15.90
N VAL A 4 -10.89 13.71 15.31
CA VAL A 4 -10.66 14.62 14.19
C VAL A 4 -11.11 13.99 12.88
N HIS A 5 -10.49 12.87 12.49
CA HIS A 5 -10.75 12.25 11.19
C HIS A 5 -11.86 11.19 11.25
N LYS A 6 -12.13 10.64 12.45
CA LYS A 6 -13.08 9.52 12.64
C LYS A 6 -12.77 8.33 11.73
N MET A 7 -11.48 8.15 11.42
CA MET A 7 -10.98 7.07 10.57
C MET A 7 -10.18 6.05 11.39
N ILE A 8 -10.16 4.82 10.87
CA ILE A 8 -9.23 3.77 11.26
C ILE A 8 -7.96 3.79 10.38
N PRO A 9 -6.85 3.18 10.82
CA PRO A 9 -6.64 2.57 12.14
C PRO A 9 -6.36 3.60 13.25
N VAL A 10 -6.73 3.23 14.48
CA VAL A 10 -6.36 3.95 15.72
C VAL A 10 -5.72 2.93 16.66
N LEU A 11 -4.43 3.09 16.93
CA LEU A 11 -3.72 2.25 17.88
C LEU A 11 -3.87 2.84 19.29
N ILE A 12 -4.29 2.05 20.27
CA ILE A 12 -4.44 2.51 21.66
C ILE A 12 -3.30 1.89 22.48
N HIS A 13 -2.36 2.72 22.90
CA HIS A 13 -1.22 2.30 23.72
C HIS A 13 -1.32 2.96 25.10
N ASN A 14 -1.48 2.17 26.16
CA ASN A 14 -1.63 2.67 27.54
C ASN A 14 -2.72 3.74 27.67
N GLY A 15 -3.89 3.49 27.05
CA GLY A 15 -5.03 4.42 27.04
C GLY A 15 -4.86 5.64 26.11
N ARG A 16 -3.69 5.84 25.50
CA ARG A 16 -3.42 6.96 24.60
C ARG A 16 -3.63 6.56 23.14
N PRO A 17 -4.49 7.26 22.38
CA PRO A 17 -4.69 6.96 20.98
C PRO A 17 -3.59 7.53 20.10
N ILE A 18 -3.09 6.70 19.20
CA ILE A 18 -2.16 7.04 18.13
C ILE A 18 -2.94 6.87 16.83
N CYS A 19 -3.15 7.96 16.13
CA CYS A 19 -3.82 8.01 14.82
C CYS A 19 -2.77 8.10 13.72
N GLU A 20 -3.17 7.78 12.49
CA GLU A 20 -2.33 7.73 11.29
C GLU A 20 -1.29 6.59 11.30
N SER A 21 -1.44 5.65 10.37
CA SER A 21 -0.83 4.31 10.41
C SER A 21 0.69 4.24 10.19
N LEU A 22 1.31 5.25 9.58
CA LEU A 22 2.67 5.08 9.01
C LEU A 22 3.79 5.79 9.76
N VAL A 23 3.53 6.93 10.40
CA VAL A 23 4.62 7.81 10.90
C VAL A 23 5.00 7.51 12.35
N ASN A 24 4.07 7.00 13.15
CA ASN A 24 4.25 6.91 14.60
C ASN A 24 4.65 5.51 15.11
N ILE A 25 4.64 4.47 14.26
CA ILE A 25 4.88 3.08 14.71
C ILE A 25 6.35 2.87 15.10
N ASP A 26 7.28 3.29 14.24
CA ASP A 26 8.71 3.07 14.50
C ASP A 26 9.25 3.96 15.62
N GLU A 27 8.62 5.11 15.88
CA GLU A 27 9.02 6.01 16.96
C GLU A 27 8.73 5.44 18.35
N VAL A 28 7.83 4.45 18.46
CA VAL A 28 7.43 3.81 19.73
C VAL A 28 8.08 2.44 19.93
N TRP A 29 8.38 1.69 18.85
CA TRP A 29 8.86 0.29 18.93
C TRP A 29 10.14 0.03 18.13
N ASN A 30 11.19 0.83 18.33
CA ASN A 30 12.46 0.69 17.58
C ASN A 30 13.48 -0.29 18.20
N ASP A 31 13.23 -0.83 19.40
CA ASP A 31 14.25 -1.52 20.19
C ASP A 31 14.76 -2.85 19.59
N ASN A 32 13.92 -3.57 18.83
CA ASN A 32 14.22 -4.95 18.40
C ASN A 32 14.29 -5.16 16.88
N SER A 33 13.65 -4.31 16.09
CA SER A 33 13.60 -4.42 14.62
C SER A 33 13.19 -3.07 14.03
N PRO A 34 14.13 -2.10 13.96
CA PRO A 34 13.80 -0.76 13.49
C PRO A 34 13.33 -0.83 12.03
N LEU A 35 12.15 -0.28 11.78
CA LEU A 35 11.52 -0.19 10.48
C LEU A 35 12.04 0.99 9.67
N LEU A 36 12.64 1.98 10.35
CA LEU A 36 13.39 3.05 9.73
C LEU A 36 14.90 2.87 9.89
N PRO A 37 15.70 3.29 8.89
CA PRO A 37 17.14 3.40 9.03
C PRO A 37 17.56 4.33 10.17
N SER A 38 18.70 4.04 10.80
CA SER A 38 19.32 4.93 11.79
C SER A 38 19.97 6.17 11.16
N ASP A 39 20.53 6.03 9.96
CA ASP A 39 21.10 7.16 9.21
C ASP A 39 20.01 8.20 8.87
N PRO A 40 20.18 9.50 9.20
CA PRO A 40 19.16 10.51 8.97
C PRO A 40 18.72 10.66 7.51
N PHE A 41 19.65 10.54 6.56
CA PHE A 41 19.33 10.67 5.14
C PHE A 41 18.46 9.50 4.67
N ASN A 42 18.89 8.27 4.92
CA ASN A 42 18.13 7.07 4.56
C ASN A 42 16.77 7.01 5.27
N ARG A 43 16.70 7.49 6.52
CA ARG A 43 15.44 7.63 7.27
C ARG A 43 14.48 8.61 6.60
N SER A 44 14.97 9.77 6.17
CA SER A 44 14.18 10.75 5.45
C SER A 44 13.68 10.18 4.11
N HIS A 45 14.55 9.47 3.38
CA HIS A 45 14.20 8.80 2.12
C HIS A 45 13.09 7.75 2.31
N ALA A 46 13.19 6.91 3.35
CA ALA A 46 12.16 5.94 3.69
C ALA A 46 10.81 6.62 4.05
N LYS A 47 10.86 7.68 4.86
CA LYS A 47 9.65 8.46 5.19
C LYS A 47 9.02 9.10 3.94
N PHE A 48 9.83 9.60 3.01
CA PHE A 48 9.37 10.17 1.74
C PHE A 48 8.58 9.15 0.91
N TRP A 49 9.12 7.95 0.70
CA TRP A 49 8.43 6.94 -0.11
C TRP A 49 7.15 6.43 0.54
N ALA A 50 7.15 6.23 1.86
CA ALA A 50 5.94 5.85 2.58
C ALA A 50 4.83 6.92 2.48
N ASP A 51 5.20 8.20 2.56
CA ASP A 51 4.28 9.32 2.36
C ASP A 51 3.76 9.38 0.91
N TYR A 52 4.66 9.21 -0.07
CA TYR A 52 4.29 9.12 -1.49
C TYR A 52 3.26 8.00 -1.72
N ILE A 53 3.51 6.80 -1.20
CA ILE A 53 2.61 5.64 -1.32
C ILE A 53 1.24 5.97 -0.74
N ASN A 54 1.21 6.48 0.49
CA ASN A 54 -0.04 6.80 1.19
C ASN A 54 -0.87 7.85 0.43
N LYS A 55 -0.22 8.89 -0.10
CA LYS A 55 -0.89 9.99 -0.81
C LYS A 55 -1.29 9.62 -2.24
N LYS A 56 -0.56 8.74 -2.91
CA LYS A 56 -0.78 8.44 -4.34
C LYS A 56 -1.51 7.13 -4.55
N ILE A 57 -0.96 6.01 -4.04
CA ILE A 57 -1.41 4.68 -4.42
C ILE A 57 -2.84 4.43 -3.94
N TYR A 58 -3.18 4.76 -2.69
CA TYR A 58 -4.54 4.60 -2.18
C TYR A 58 -5.57 5.37 -3.03
N ILE A 59 -5.29 6.64 -3.32
CA ILE A 59 -6.21 7.51 -4.06
C ILE A 59 -6.40 7.01 -5.48
N LEU A 60 -5.31 6.64 -6.16
CA LEU A 60 -5.35 6.19 -7.55
C LEU A 60 -6.00 4.81 -7.68
N ALA A 61 -5.64 3.86 -6.81
CA ALA A 61 -6.27 2.54 -6.75
C ALA A 61 -7.78 2.65 -6.48
N THR A 62 -8.18 3.54 -5.55
CA THR A 62 -9.58 3.82 -5.25
C THR A 62 -10.32 4.42 -6.43
N LYS A 63 -9.73 5.42 -7.10
CA LYS A 63 -10.30 6.00 -8.31
C LYS A 63 -10.50 4.93 -9.39
N LEU A 64 -9.51 4.06 -9.61
CA LEU A 64 -9.56 3.03 -10.64
C LEU A 64 -10.80 2.11 -10.50
N TRP A 65 -11.10 1.63 -9.29
CA TRP A 65 -12.29 0.79 -9.11
C TRP A 65 -13.57 1.58 -8.88
N LYS A 66 -13.53 2.91 -8.71
CA LYS A 66 -14.72 3.72 -8.40
C LYS A 66 -15.26 4.51 -9.59
N THR A 67 -14.41 4.90 -10.53
CA THR A 67 -14.77 5.81 -11.63
C THR A 67 -14.93 5.07 -12.96
N LYS A 68 -15.44 5.79 -13.97
CA LYS A 68 -15.59 5.35 -15.37
C LYS A 68 -15.15 6.46 -16.33
N GLY A 69 -15.05 6.14 -17.62
CA GLY A 69 -14.76 7.12 -18.67
C GLY A 69 -13.38 7.77 -18.52
N GLU A 70 -13.29 9.06 -18.79
CA GLU A 70 -12.03 9.81 -18.76
C GLU A 70 -11.36 9.79 -17.38
N ALA A 71 -12.12 9.92 -16.30
CA ALA A 71 -11.59 9.89 -14.94
C ALA A 71 -11.01 8.51 -14.56
N HIS A 72 -11.52 7.43 -15.15
CA HIS A 72 -10.96 6.08 -14.99
C HIS A 72 -9.67 5.92 -15.79
N ALA A 73 -9.68 6.36 -17.06
CA ALA A 73 -8.52 6.29 -17.93
C ALA A 73 -7.33 7.07 -17.37
N GLU A 74 -7.55 8.27 -16.83
CA GLU A 74 -6.49 9.07 -16.22
C GLU A 74 -5.98 8.42 -14.93
N ALA A 75 -6.88 7.91 -14.07
CA ALA A 75 -6.48 7.19 -12.86
C ALA A 75 -5.64 5.94 -13.19
N LYS A 76 -6.01 5.19 -14.23
CA LYS A 76 -5.22 4.04 -14.72
C LYS A 76 -3.82 4.49 -15.14
N LYS A 77 -3.73 5.52 -15.98
CA LYS A 77 -2.45 6.04 -16.50
C LYS A 77 -1.54 6.53 -15.37
N GLU A 78 -2.08 7.32 -14.44
CA GLU A 78 -1.33 7.80 -13.28
C GLU A 78 -0.90 6.66 -12.35
N LEU A 79 -1.76 5.65 -12.14
CA LEU A 79 -1.42 4.50 -11.31
C LEU A 79 -0.28 3.68 -11.93
N ILE A 80 -0.34 3.43 -13.25
CA ILE A 80 0.73 2.73 -13.98
C ILE A 80 2.04 3.50 -13.84
N SER A 81 2.02 4.82 -14.04
CA SER A 81 3.20 5.67 -13.87
C SER A 81 3.77 5.58 -12.44
N SER A 82 2.90 5.61 -11.43
CA SER A 82 3.29 5.52 -10.02
C SER A 82 3.90 4.15 -9.67
N PHE A 83 3.37 3.05 -10.22
CA PHE A 83 3.96 1.72 -10.04
C PHE A 83 5.30 1.56 -10.77
N LYS A 84 5.46 2.11 -11.98
CA LYS A 84 6.77 2.14 -12.67
C LYS A 84 7.82 2.92 -11.86
N LEU A 85 7.42 4.02 -11.26
CA LEU A 85 8.29 4.79 -10.38
C LEU A 85 8.69 3.99 -9.13
N LEU A 86 7.76 3.25 -8.53
CA LEU A 86 8.05 2.37 -7.40
C LEU A 86 8.94 1.18 -7.79
N GLU A 87 8.80 0.61 -8.98
CA GLU A 87 9.75 -0.41 -9.49
C GLU A 87 11.15 0.14 -9.69
N ALA A 88 11.26 1.36 -10.21
CA ALA A 88 12.53 2.04 -10.37
C ALA A 88 13.18 2.32 -9.01
N GLU A 89 12.40 2.78 -8.04
CA GLU A 89 12.88 2.94 -6.66
C GLU A 89 13.30 1.61 -6.07
N LEU A 90 12.50 0.55 -6.17
CA LEU A 90 12.85 -0.78 -5.65
C LEU A 90 14.19 -1.25 -6.26
N GLY A 91 14.35 -1.07 -7.57
CA GLY A 91 15.55 -1.46 -8.30
C GLY A 91 15.74 -2.97 -8.22
N ASP A 92 16.90 -3.40 -7.70
CA ASP A 92 17.20 -4.82 -7.47
C ASP A 92 17.22 -5.18 -5.97
N LYS A 93 16.74 -4.26 -5.11
CA LYS A 93 16.65 -4.50 -3.67
C LYS A 93 15.57 -5.55 -3.40
N PRO A 94 15.75 -6.45 -2.40
CA PRO A 94 14.71 -7.38 -2.01
C PRO A 94 13.50 -6.69 -1.36
N TYR A 95 13.71 -5.52 -0.74
CA TYR A 95 12.71 -4.69 -0.08
C TYR A 95 13.00 -3.21 -0.32
N PHE A 96 12.00 -2.34 -0.19
CA PHE A 96 12.20 -0.89 -0.22
C PHE A 96 13.08 -0.41 0.94
N GLY A 97 13.02 -1.09 2.09
CA GLY A 97 13.96 -0.90 3.20
C GLY A 97 15.41 -1.36 2.93
N GLY A 98 15.75 -1.81 1.72
CA GLY A 98 17.08 -2.33 1.40
C GLY A 98 17.15 -3.84 1.56
N LYS A 99 18.07 -4.30 2.42
CA LYS A 99 18.23 -5.73 2.72
C LYS A 99 17.15 -6.25 3.68
N THR A 100 16.50 -5.34 4.40
CA THR A 100 15.49 -5.63 5.43
C THR A 100 14.15 -4.97 5.07
N PHE A 101 13.07 -5.59 5.51
CA PHE A 101 11.70 -5.07 5.36
C PHE A 101 11.54 -3.82 6.24
N GLY A 102 11.04 -2.71 5.68
CA GLY A 102 10.95 -1.42 6.38
C GLY A 102 9.63 -0.67 6.17
N ILE A 103 9.57 0.58 6.64
CA ILE A 103 8.36 1.42 6.58
C ILE A 103 7.76 1.57 5.16
N PRO A 104 8.52 1.78 4.07
CA PRO A 104 7.92 1.86 2.75
C PRO A 104 7.30 0.52 2.30
N ASP A 105 7.89 -0.61 2.72
CA ASP A 105 7.30 -1.92 2.45
C ASP A 105 5.97 -2.10 3.18
N ILE A 106 5.90 -1.67 4.45
CA ILE A 106 4.66 -1.67 5.25
C ILE A 106 3.60 -0.76 4.61
N ALA A 107 4.02 0.37 4.04
CA ALA A 107 3.10 1.29 3.36
C ALA A 107 2.50 0.67 2.10
N LEU A 108 3.31 -0.06 1.32
CA LEU A 108 2.87 -0.57 0.01
C LEU A 108 2.22 -1.95 0.09
N ILE A 109 2.66 -2.83 0.99
CA ILE A 109 2.26 -4.24 0.95
C ILE A 109 0.76 -4.48 1.12
N PRO A 110 -0.03 -3.66 1.85
CA PRO A 110 -1.47 -3.83 1.88
C PRO A 110 -2.11 -3.73 0.48
N PHE A 111 -1.55 -2.93 -0.42
CA PHE A 111 -2.07 -2.80 -1.79
C PHE A 111 -1.79 -4.03 -2.66
N TYR A 112 -0.88 -4.93 -2.25
CA TYR A 112 -0.72 -6.22 -2.93
C TYR A 112 -2.01 -7.06 -2.88
N SER A 113 -2.78 -6.97 -1.79
CA SER A 113 -4.10 -7.61 -1.70
C SER A 113 -5.10 -7.06 -2.73
N TRP A 114 -4.84 -5.88 -3.31
CA TRP A 114 -5.70 -5.25 -4.31
C TRP A 114 -5.28 -5.58 -5.75
N PHE A 115 -4.15 -6.25 -5.98
CA PHE A 115 -3.60 -6.43 -7.33
C PHE A 115 -4.59 -7.07 -8.29
N TYR A 116 -5.19 -8.21 -7.93
CA TYR A 116 -6.27 -8.83 -8.72
C TYR A 116 -7.42 -7.86 -9.02
N THR A 117 -7.81 -7.02 -8.05
CA THR A 117 -8.85 -6.01 -8.27
C THR A 117 -8.43 -4.96 -9.29
N LEU A 118 -7.19 -4.49 -9.21
CA LEU A 118 -6.63 -3.51 -10.14
C LEU A 118 -6.51 -4.09 -11.55
N GLU A 119 -6.17 -5.38 -11.69
CA GLU A 119 -6.16 -6.08 -12.97
C GLU A 119 -7.54 -6.08 -13.62
N LYS A 120 -8.58 -6.46 -12.84
CA LYS A 120 -9.95 -6.53 -13.35
C LYS A 120 -10.51 -5.17 -13.74
N PHE A 121 -10.42 -4.17 -12.86
CA PHE A 121 -10.98 -2.86 -13.14
C PHE A 121 -10.12 -2.01 -14.06
N GLY A 122 -8.81 -2.22 -14.05
CA GLY A 122 -7.91 -1.50 -14.92
C GLY A 122 -7.71 -2.17 -16.27
N ASN A 123 -8.13 -3.42 -16.47
CA ASN A 123 -7.78 -4.22 -17.65
C ASN A 123 -6.28 -4.13 -17.94
N LEU A 124 -5.47 -4.58 -16.98
CA LEU A 124 -4.02 -4.71 -17.08
C LEU A 124 -3.56 -6.01 -16.41
N SER A 125 -2.34 -6.42 -16.71
CA SER A 125 -1.67 -7.54 -16.05
C SER A 125 -0.59 -6.98 -15.14
N MET A 126 -0.71 -7.20 -13.83
CA MET A 126 0.26 -6.67 -12.86
C MET A 126 1.62 -7.32 -13.06
N ASN A 127 1.65 -8.61 -13.44
CA ASN A 127 2.90 -9.33 -13.65
C ASN A 127 3.61 -8.90 -14.94
N ASP A 128 2.88 -8.58 -16.00
CA ASP A 128 3.50 -8.16 -17.26
C ASP A 128 3.97 -6.70 -17.20
N GLU A 129 3.22 -5.83 -16.53
CA GLU A 129 3.56 -4.41 -16.42
C GLU A 129 4.53 -4.11 -15.27
N PHE A 130 4.46 -4.86 -14.16
CA PHE A 130 5.22 -4.61 -12.92
C PHE A 130 5.81 -5.89 -12.29
N PRO A 131 6.62 -6.68 -13.03
CA PRO A 131 7.12 -7.97 -12.57
C PRO A 131 7.97 -7.88 -11.28
N LYS A 132 8.70 -6.77 -11.06
CA LYS A 132 9.50 -6.59 -9.85
C LYS A 132 8.61 -6.33 -8.63
N LEU A 133 7.53 -5.56 -8.78
CA LEU A 133 6.55 -5.38 -7.70
C LEU A 133 5.82 -6.68 -7.37
N VAL A 134 5.44 -7.48 -8.38
CA VAL A 134 4.82 -8.79 -8.12
C VAL A 134 5.78 -9.69 -7.34
N THR A 135 7.03 -9.81 -7.80
CA THR A 135 8.08 -10.60 -7.13
C THR A 135 8.35 -10.10 -5.70
N TRP A 136 8.38 -8.79 -5.49
CA TRP A 136 8.51 -8.18 -4.16
C TRP A 136 7.32 -8.53 -3.26
N GLY A 137 6.09 -8.41 -3.76
CA GLY A 137 4.88 -8.76 -3.01
C GLY A 137 4.86 -10.22 -2.59
N GLU A 138 5.20 -11.14 -3.50
CA GLU A 138 5.33 -12.57 -3.20
C GLU A 138 6.39 -12.85 -2.13
N ARG A 139 7.52 -12.14 -2.18
CA ARG A 139 8.57 -12.23 -1.15
C ARG A 139 8.05 -11.73 0.20
N CYS A 140 7.34 -10.61 0.22
CA CYS A 140 6.72 -10.07 1.44
C CYS A 140 5.69 -11.04 2.03
N MET A 141 4.88 -11.71 1.20
CA MET A 141 3.90 -12.71 1.64
C MET A 141 4.53 -13.95 2.30
N LYS A 142 5.83 -14.20 2.12
CA LYS A 142 6.55 -15.25 2.87
C LYS A 142 6.81 -14.87 4.33
N ARG A 143 6.59 -13.62 4.72
CA ARG A 143 6.70 -13.16 6.12
C ARG A 143 5.39 -13.43 6.84
N GLU A 144 5.45 -14.14 7.96
CA GLU A 144 4.28 -14.40 8.81
C GLU A 144 3.54 -13.12 9.21
N SER A 145 4.28 -12.05 9.53
CA SER A 145 3.71 -10.74 9.87
C SER A 145 2.86 -10.13 8.74
N VAL A 146 3.12 -10.49 7.49
CA VAL A 146 2.39 -10.00 6.32
C VAL A 146 1.25 -10.96 5.97
N SER A 147 1.53 -12.26 5.85
CA SER A 147 0.53 -13.24 5.41
C SER A 147 -0.64 -13.38 6.38
N THR A 148 -0.40 -13.19 7.68
CA THR A 148 -1.47 -13.21 8.70
C THR A 148 -2.26 -11.90 8.79
N SER A 149 -1.73 -10.80 8.24
CA SER A 149 -2.33 -9.47 8.34
C SER A 149 -3.17 -9.10 7.12
N LEU A 150 -2.90 -9.70 5.96
CA LEU A 150 -3.55 -9.34 4.70
C LEU A 150 -4.65 -10.34 4.32
N PRO A 151 -5.83 -9.86 3.88
CA PRO A 151 -6.82 -10.72 3.25
C PRO A 151 -6.28 -11.26 1.92
N ASN A 152 -6.88 -12.33 1.43
CA ASN A 152 -6.52 -12.81 0.11
C ASN A 152 -7.02 -11.86 -0.99
N GLN A 153 -6.42 -11.91 -2.18
CA GLN A 153 -6.72 -10.96 -3.25
C GLN A 153 -8.16 -11.08 -3.80
N TYR A 154 -8.74 -12.28 -3.73
CA TYR A 154 -10.11 -12.54 -4.19
C TYR A 154 -11.15 -12.01 -3.20
N GLU A 155 -10.94 -12.21 -1.90
CA GLU A 155 -11.77 -11.63 -0.83
C GLU A 155 -11.80 -10.10 -0.90
N THR A 156 -10.64 -9.51 -1.17
CA THR A 156 -10.53 -8.06 -1.36
C THR A 156 -11.34 -7.59 -2.56
N HIS A 157 -11.28 -8.34 -3.66
CA HIS A 157 -12.07 -8.05 -4.86
C HIS A 157 -13.57 -8.17 -4.63
N ASP A 158 -14.02 -9.25 -3.98
CA ASP A 158 -15.42 -9.49 -3.66
C ASP A 158 -15.97 -8.40 -2.74
N PHE A 159 -15.17 -7.96 -1.76
CA PHE A 159 -15.50 -6.81 -0.91
C PHE A 159 -15.68 -5.54 -1.75
N ILE A 160 -14.77 -5.24 -2.68
CA ILE A 160 -14.84 -4.05 -3.53
C ILE A 160 -16.03 -4.13 -4.50
N LEU A 161 -16.36 -5.30 -5.04
CA LEU A 161 -17.58 -5.51 -5.83
C LEU A 161 -18.85 -5.22 -5.01
N GLY A 162 -18.90 -5.73 -3.77
CA GLY A 162 -19.98 -5.42 -2.83
C GLY A 162 -20.09 -3.92 -2.53
N LEU A 163 -18.95 -3.23 -2.40
CA LEU A 163 -18.89 -1.79 -2.17
C LEU A 163 -19.37 -0.99 -3.39
N ARG A 164 -18.96 -1.37 -4.61
CA ARG A 164 -19.45 -0.76 -5.86
C ARG A 164 -20.96 -0.85 -5.97
N LYS A 165 -21.54 -2.02 -5.66
CA LYS A 165 -22.99 -2.24 -5.63
C LYS A 165 -23.67 -1.31 -4.61
N LYS A 166 -23.14 -1.19 -3.39
CA LYS A 166 -23.67 -0.28 -2.36
C LYS A 166 -23.58 1.20 -2.76
N LEU A 167 -22.57 1.58 -3.54
CA LEU A 167 -22.37 2.94 -4.04
C LEU A 167 -23.14 3.24 -5.34
N GLY A 168 -23.91 2.28 -5.87
CA GLY A 168 -24.63 2.45 -7.14
C GLY A 168 -23.73 2.49 -8.38
N ILE A 169 -22.50 2.00 -8.27
CA ILE A 169 -21.54 1.91 -9.37
C ILE A 169 -21.78 0.58 -10.08
N ILE A 170 -22.75 0.57 -10.99
CA ILE A 170 -23.11 -0.59 -11.82
C ILE A 170 -22.17 -0.63 -13.02
N ASP A 171 -21.68 -1.80 -13.44
CA ASP A 171 -20.79 -1.99 -14.60
C ASP A 171 -21.44 -1.68 -15.95
#